data_AF-A0A151AIG7-F1
#
_entry.id   AF-A0A151AIG7-F1
#
_cell.length_a   1.000
_cell.length_b   1.000
_cell.length_c   1.000
_cell.angle_alpha   90.00
_cell.angle_beta   90.00
_cell.angle_gamma   90.00
#
_symmetry.space_group_name_H-M   'P 1'
#
loop_
_entity.id
_entity.type
_entity.pdbx_description
1 polymer ?
#
loop_
_entity_poly.entity_id
_entity_poly.type
_entity_poly.pdbx_seq_one_letter_code
_entity_poly.pdbx_strand_id
1 'polypeptide(L)' 'MLERLGCTCEGCDRQLDANTPELSFERDGYLRHAYECPCRTVTITVARR' A
#
# COMPACT_ATOMS: atom_id res chain seq x y z
N MET A 1 16.90 -6.74 6.35
CA MET A 1 15.70 -6.03 6.85
C MET A 1 15.36 -5.03 5.76
N LEU A 2 14.39 -5.33 4.90
CA LEU A 2 13.98 -4.42 3.82
C LEU A 2 13.30 -3.22 4.48
N GLU A 3 14.07 -2.15 4.62
CA GLU A 3 13.60 -0.84 5.05
C GLU A 3 12.35 -0.52 4.25
N ARG A 4 11.26 -0.22 4.97
CA ARG A 4 9.92 0.10 4.44
C ARG A 4 10.05 0.80 3.08
N LEU A 5 9.81 0.06 1.99
CA LEU A 5 9.54 0.69 0.70
C LEU A 5 8.35 1.61 0.98
N GLY A 6 8.61 2.92 0.99
CA GLY A 6 7.61 3.91 1.30
C GLY A 6 6.43 3.68 0.39
N CYS A 7 5.25 3.44 0.96
CA CYS A 7 4.02 3.39 0.19
C CYS A 7 3.79 4.81 -0.33
N THR A 8 4.23 5.11 -1.54
CA THR A 8 3.97 6.39 -2.21
C THR A 8 2.81 6.23 -3.17
N CYS A 9 1.95 7.24 -3.25
CA CYS A 9 0.87 7.29 -4.21
C CYS A 9 1.45 7.39 -5.63
N GLU A 10 1.06 6.48 -6.52
CA GLU A 10 1.55 6.46 -7.91
C GLU A 10 1.01 7.63 -8.76
N GLY A 11 0.03 8.39 -8.26
CA GLY A 11 -0.59 9.50 -9.00
C GLY A 11 -0.06 10.88 -8.63
N CYS A 12 0.34 11.11 -7.37
CA CYS A 12 0.82 12.42 -6.92
C CYS A 12 2.09 12.34 -6.05
N ASP A 13 2.72 11.16 -5.99
CA ASP A 13 3.93 10.87 -5.22
C ASP A 13 3.84 11.15 -3.72
N ARG A 14 2.64 11.46 -3.22
CA ARG A 14 2.38 11.69 -1.79
C ARG A 14 2.69 10.41 -1.02
N GLN A 15 3.38 10.55 0.09
CA GLN A 15 3.58 9.46 1.05
C GLN A 15 2.24 9.03 1.67
N LEU A 16 1.94 7.75 1.56
CA LEU A 16 0.77 7.09 2.16
C LEU A 16 1.18 6.53 3.53
N ASP A 17 0.23 6.52 4.48
CA ASP A 17 0.46 5.86 5.76
C ASP A 17 0.34 4.34 5.58
N ALA A 18 1.50 3.68 5.65
CA ALA A 18 1.60 2.23 5.48
C ALA A 18 0.80 1.44 6.54
N ASN A 19 0.46 2.04 7.68
CA ASN A 19 -0.25 1.35 8.77
C ASN A 19 -1.77 1.45 8.66
N THR A 20 -2.30 2.25 7.73
CA THR A 20 -3.75 2.49 7.58
C THR A 20 -4.21 2.21 6.14
N PRO A 21 -4.13 0.94 5.67
CA PRO A 21 -4.75 0.57 4.40
C PRO A 21 -6.28 0.57 4.53
N GLU A 22 -6.97 1.01 3.47
CA GLU A 22 -8.43 0.95 3.37
C GLU A 22 -8.92 -0.50 3.22
N LEU A 23 -8.14 -1.33 2.53
CA LEU A 23 -8.41 -2.76 2.36
C LEU A 23 -7.13 -3.57 2.54
N SER A 24 -7.24 -4.66 3.29
CA SER A 24 -6.21 -5.69 3.37
C SER A 24 -6.78 -7.05 2.98
N PHE A 25 -6.12 -7.74 2.06
CA PHE A 25 -6.55 -9.04 1.56
C PHE A 25 -5.38 -10.02 1.46
N GLU A 26 -5.52 -11.19 2.06
CA GLU A 26 -4.53 -12.27 2.02
C GLU A 26 -4.90 -13.29 0.94
N ARG A 27 -3.93 -13.65 0.08
CA ARG A 27 -4.07 -14.74 -0.88
C ARG A 27 -2.70 -15.35 -1.19
N ASP A 28 -2.66 -16.68 -1.15
CA ASP A 28 -1.48 -17.52 -1.40
C ASP A 28 -0.27 -17.19 -0.50
N GLY A 29 -0.52 -16.78 0.76
CA GLY A 29 0.53 -16.36 1.70
C GLY A 29 1.11 -14.96 1.43
N TYR A 30 0.50 -14.18 0.53
CA TYR A 30 0.82 -12.78 0.29
C TYR A 30 -0.28 -11.87 0.79
N LEU A 31 0.11 -10.79 1.45
CA LEU A 31 -0.79 -9.75 1.92
C LEU A 31 -0.80 -8.59 0.92
N ARG A 32 -1.99 -8.21 0.46
CA ARG A 32 -2.22 -7.08 -0.44
C ARG A 32 -2.89 -5.97 0.33
N HIS A 33 -2.34 -4.76 0.24
CA HIS A 33 -2.88 -3.56 0.85
C HIS A 33 -3.30 -2.58 -0.24
N ALA A 34 -4.55 -2.12 -0.20
CA ALA A 34 -5.02 -1.03 -1.04
C ALA A 34 -5.09 0.26 -0.23
N TYR A 35 -4.58 1.34 -0.81
CA TYR A 35 -4.58 2.68 -0.24
C TYR A 35 -5.33 3.62 -1.19
N GLU A 36 -6.33 4.35 -0.69
CA GLU A 36 -6.96 5.43 -1.44
C GLU A 36 -6.29 6.76 -1.07
N CYS A 37 -5.66 7.41 -2.04
CA CYS A 37 -5.09 8.75 -1.85
C CYS A 37 -6.19 9.82 -1.97
N PRO A 38 -6.07 10.99 -1.30
CA PRO A 38 -6.95 12.13 -1.55
C PRO A 38 -6.99 12.60 -3.02
N CYS A 39 -5.96 12.29 -3.83
CA CYS A 39 -5.97 12.54 -5.28
C CYS A 39 -6.81 11.53 -6.08
N ARG A 40 -7.51 10.60 -5.41
CA ARG A 40 -8.33 9.51 -5.97
C ARG A 40 -7.58 8.37 -6.66
N THR A 41 -6.26 8.40 -6.66
CA THR A 41 -5.46 7.24 -7.09
C THR A 41 -5.51 6.16 -6.02
N VAL A 42 -5.71 4.92 -6.47
CA VAL A 42 -5.60 3.73 -5.62
C VAL A 42 -4.25 3.08 -5.89
N THR A 43 -3.43 2.94 -4.85
CA THR A 43 -2.15 2.22 -4.90
C THR A 43 -2.29 0.89 -4.17
N ILE A 44 -1.82 -0.20 -4.79
CA ILE A 44 -1.83 -1.53 -4.19
C ILE A 44 -0.40 -1.98 -3.96
N THR A 45 -0.07 -2.32 -2.72
CA THR A 45 1.21 -2.96 -2.40
C THR A 45 1.02 -4.42 -2.04
N VAL A 46 2.07 -5.22 -2.24
CA VAL A 46 2.08 -6.65 -1.93
C VAL A 46 3.29 -6.96 -1.06
N ALA A 47 3.06 -7.55 0.10
CA ALA A 47 4.10 -8.00 1.02
C ALA A 47 4.04 -9.53 1.20
N ARG A 48 5.22 -10.14 1.36
CA ARG A 48 5.32 -11.49 1.95
C ARG A 48 5.20 -11.36 3.46
N ARG A 49 4.51 -12.30 4.08
CA ARG A 49 4.45 -12.41 5.53
C ARG A 49 5.74 -13.03 6.08
#